data_AF-A0A7W7M733-F1
#
_entry.id   AF-A0A7W7M733-F1
#
_cell.length_a   1.000
_cell.length_b   1.000
_cell.length_c   1.000
_cell.angle_alpha   90.00
_cell.angle_beta   90.00
_cell.angle_gamma   90.00
#
_symmetry.space_group_name_H-M   'P 1'
#
loop_
_entity.id
_entity.type
_entity.pdbx_description
1 polymer ?
#
loop_
_entity_poly.entity_id
_entity_poly.type
_entity_poly.pdbx_seq_one_letter_code
_entity_poly.pdbx_strand_id
1 'polypeptide(L)'
;MRRHLAAAAALSFALLAAGCSGGDEQEPTAAAPTPAGTAAAATTAAADPAVAASADAALSADTKAICAQAARTGESFGTNFAADYQVYLGAKAQGAEAKARAKEKVTRTVDGYSFALLDMSKLTSDPSLKKALAAMGAQVTALKGDFAKIDDKRLAEISGKLAKACGKS
;
A
#
# COMPACT_ATOMS: atom_id res chain seq x y z
N MET A 1 32.88 -2.52 36.57
CA MET A 1 32.01 -1.99 37.65
C MET A 1 30.94 -1.10 37.04
N ARG A 2 29.69 -1.22 37.52
CA ARG A 2 28.49 -0.36 37.24
C ARG A 2 28.01 -0.43 35.77
N ARG A 3 27.11 -1.30 35.31
CA ARG A 3 25.73 -1.65 35.76
C ARG A 3 24.84 -0.43 36.00
N HIS A 4 24.10 -0.01 34.96
CA HIS A 4 22.88 0.78 35.12
C HIS A 4 21.69 -0.16 34.86
N LEU A 5 21.00 -0.47 35.94
CA LEU A 5 19.78 -1.28 36.03
C LEU A 5 18.56 -0.35 36.12
N ALA A 6 17.45 -0.82 35.54
CA ALA A 6 16.06 -0.62 35.96
C ALA A 6 15.47 0.80 35.89
N ALA A 7 14.17 1.04 35.80
CA ALA A 7 12.97 0.34 35.36
C ALA A 7 11.85 1.36 35.64
N ALA A 8 10.90 1.56 34.73
CA ALA A 8 9.61 2.13 35.11
C ALA A 8 8.55 1.60 34.15
N ALA A 9 7.86 0.57 34.62
CA ALA A 9 6.58 0.16 34.11
C ALA A 9 5.52 1.19 34.51
N ALA A 10 4.61 1.53 33.60
CA ALA A 10 3.26 1.94 33.97
C ALA A 10 2.33 1.68 32.79
N LEU A 11 1.60 0.57 32.89
CA LEU A 11 0.32 0.37 32.22
C LEU A 11 -0.65 1.48 32.65
N SER A 12 -1.38 2.04 31.69
CA SER A 12 -2.64 2.73 31.98
C SER A 12 -3.60 2.50 30.80
N PHE A 13 -4.38 1.42 30.95
CA PHE A 13 -5.66 1.24 30.29
C PHE A 13 -6.71 2.02 31.10
N ALA A 14 -7.39 2.96 30.44
CA ALA A 14 -8.70 3.50 30.79
C ALA A 14 -9.23 4.11 29.47
N LEU A 15 -10.06 3.46 28.65
CA LEU A 15 -11.47 3.08 28.86
C LEU A 15 -12.27 4.16 29.58
N LEU A 16 -13.14 4.84 28.83
CA LEU A 16 -14.55 5.21 29.12
C LEU A 16 -14.92 6.38 28.17
N ALA A 17 -15.64 6.09 27.09
CA ALA A 17 -17.10 6.06 27.06
C ALA A 17 -17.72 7.45 26.83
N ALA A 18 -17.74 7.90 25.58
CA ALA A 18 -18.80 8.76 25.08
C ALA A 18 -19.96 7.86 24.61
N GLY A 19 -20.52 7.09 25.54
CA GLY A 19 -21.79 6.40 25.38
C GLY A 19 -22.87 7.38 25.83
N CYS A 20 -23.55 8.00 24.86
CA CYS A 20 -24.75 8.78 25.10
C CYS A 20 -25.89 7.81 25.46
N SER A 21 -26.00 7.48 26.75
CA SER A 21 -27.15 6.81 27.33
C SER A 21 -27.65 7.69 28.46
N GLY A 22 -28.51 8.65 28.11
CA GLY A 22 -29.33 9.35 29.09
C GLY A 22 -30.36 8.37 29.61
N GLY A 23 -30.21 7.95 30.87
CA GLY A 23 -31.24 7.23 31.61
C GLY A 23 -32.18 8.23 32.28
N ASP A 24 -33.47 8.02 32.05
CA ASP A 24 -34.60 8.62 32.75
C ASP A 24 -34.49 8.49 34.27
N GLU A 25 -34.73 9.62 34.96
CA GLU A 25 -35.38 9.65 36.27
C GLU A 25 -36.76 10.33 36.09
N GLN A 26 -37.80 9.59 36.47
CA GLN A 26 -39.24 9.88 36.57
C GLN A 26 -39.51 10.97 37.64
N GLU A 27 -40.43 11.96 37.61
CA GLU A 27 -41.82 12.15 37.09
C GLU A 27 -42.24 13.67 37.25
N PRO A 28 -43.51 14.09 37.04
CA PRO A 28 -44.21 14.45 35.79
C PRO A 28 -44.44 15.97 35.62
N THR A 29 -44.53 16.47 34.37
CA THR A 29 -45.55 17.46 33.92
C THR A 29 -45.31 17.93 32.47
N ALA A 30 -46.34 17.71 31.66
CA ALA A 30 -46.77 18.43 30.46
C ALA A 30 -45.87 18.56 29.20
N ALA A 31 -46.40 17.92 28.14
CA ALA A 31 -46.45 18.35 26.73
C ALA A 31 -45.29 18.04 25.76
N ALA A 32 -45.67 17.43 24.63
CA ALA A 32 -44.93 16.99 23.43
C ALA A 32 -44.24 18.14 22.64
N PRO A 33 -43.43 17.91 21.55
CA PRO A 33 -43.24 16.68 20.77
C PRO A 33 -41.78 16.27 20.43
N THR A 34 -41.70 15.05 19.90
CA THR A 34 -40.55 14.23 19.48
C THR A 34 -39.69 14.84 18.35
N PRO A 35 -38.34 14.81 18.43
CA PRO A 35 -37.48 14.78 17.25
C PRO A 35 -37.12 13.32 16.91
N ALA A 36 -37.54 12.88 15.73
CA ALA A 36 -37.13 11.62 15.15
C ALA A 36 -35.63 11.67 14.80
N GLY A 37 -34.80 11.00 15.60
CA GLY A 37 -33.39 10.77 15.27
C GLY A 37 -33.26 9.61 14.29
N THR A 38 -33.27 9.91 13.00
CA THR A 38 -32.88 8.96 11.94
C THR A 38 -31.41 8.59 12.13
N ALA A 39 -31.15 7.39 12.65
CA ALA A 39 -29.85 6.76 12.55
C ALA A 39 -29.57 6.45 11.07
N ALA A 40 -28.83 7.34 10.40
CA ALA A 40 -28.29 7.07 9.08
C ALA A 40 -27.25 5.96 9.23
N ALA A 41 -27.66 4.73 8.91
CA ALA A 41 -26.73 3.66 8.60
C ALA A 41 -25.78 4.17 7.52
N ALA A 42 -24.49 4.25 7.82
CA ALA A 42 -23.46 4.50 6.84
C ALA A 42 -23.35 3.25 5.95
N THR A 43 -24.27 3.16 4.99
CA THR A 43 -24.15 2.26 3.86
C THR A 43 -22.89 2.71 3.12
N THR A 44 -21.85 1.87 3.09
CA THR A 44 -20.74 2.02 2.15
C THR A 44 -21.34 1.94 0.76
N ALA A 45 -21.72 3.09 0.20
CA ALA A 45 -22.22 3.19 -1.15
C ALA A 45 -21.13 2.63 -2.07
N ALA A 46 -21.51 1.63 -2.86
CA ALA A 46 -20.65 1.14 -3.94
C ALA A 46 -20.24 2.35 -4.78
N ALA A 47 -18.93 2.51 -5.03
CA ALA A 47 -18.41 3.60 -5.83
C ALA A 47 -19.12 3.60 -7.20
N ASP A 48 -19.73 4.72 -7.56
CA ASP A 48 -20.38 4.87 -8.85
C ASP A 48 -19.33 4.69 -9.95
N PRO A 49 -19.50 3.74 -10.88
CA PRO A 49 -18.52 3.44 -11.90
C PRO A 49 -18.26 4.61 -12.87
N ALA A 50 -19.20 5.54 -13.03
CA ALA A 50 -18.99 6.76 -13.82
C ALA A 50 -18.11 7.77 -13.07
N VAL A 51 -18.24 7.85 -11.74
CA VAL A 51 -17.35 8.66 -10.89
C VAL A 51 -15.93 8.07 -10.86
N ALA A 52 -15.80 6.73 -10.81
CA ALA A 52 -14.51 6.06 -10.94
C ALA A 52 -13.87 6.30 -12.32
N ALA A 53 -14.64 6.15 -13.41
CA ALA A 53 -14.15 6.36 -14.76
C ALA A 53 -13.72 7.81 -15.04
N SER A 54 -14.42 8.80 -14.47
CA SER A 54 -14.05 10.21 -14.58
C SER A 54 -12.79 10.56 -13.78
N ALA A 55 -12.61 9.96 -12.61
CA ALA A 55 -11.37 10.08 -11.84
C ALA A 55 -10.18 9.43 -12.57
N ASP A 56 -10.36 8.24 -13.16
CA ASP A 56 -9.36 7.58 -13.99
C ASP A 56 -9.01 8.40 -15.22
N ALA A 57 -10.00 9.02 -15.87
CA ALA A 57 -9.76 9.91 -17.01
C ALA A 57 -8.93 11.14 -16.62
N ALA A 58 -9.21 11.76 -15.48
CA ALA A 58 -8.44 12.89 -14.96
C ALA A 58 -6.99 12.48 -14.60
N LEU A 59 -6.81 11.32 -13.96
CA LEU A 59 -5.48 10.76 -13.65
C LEU A 59 -4.71 10.36 -14.92
N SER A 60 -5.40 9.85 -15.95
CA SER A 60 -4.78 9.41 -17.20
C SER A 60 -4.07 10.53 -17.95
N ALA A 61 -4.59 11.76 -17.82
CA ALA A 61 -4.03 12.97 -18.41
C ALA A 61 -2.91 13.58 -17.55
N ASP A 62 -2.83 13.23 -16.27
CA ASP A 62 -1.77 13.71 -15.36
C ASP A 62 -0.57 12.75 -15.36
N THR A 63 0.18 12.79 -16.45
CA THR A 63 1.46 12.06 -16.62
C THR A 63 2.42 12.33 -15.46
N LYS A 64 2.41 13.54 -14.89
CA LYS A 64 3.30 13.92 -13.78
C LYS A 64 2.92 13.20 -12.49
N ALA A 65 1.64 13.10 -12.17
CA ALA A 65 1.16 12.35 -11.02
C ALA A 65 1.49 10.85 -11.14
N ILE A 66 1.24 10.25 -12.32
CA ILE A 66 1.57 8.84 -12.57
C ILE A 66 3.08 8.61 -12.44
N CYS A 67 3.91 9.51 -12.97
CA CYS A 67 5.36 9.44 -12.82
C CYS A 67 5.83 9.57 -11.36
N ALA A 68 5.21 10.47 -10.59
CA ALA A 68 5.52 10.61 -9.17
C ALA A 68 5.11 9.37 -8.36
N GLN A 69 3.96 8.77 -8.70
CA GLN A 69 3.49 7.53 -8.09
C GLN A 69 4.41 6.37 -8.46
N ALA A 70 4.76 6.20 -9.73
CA ALA A 70 5.66 5.14 -10.18
C ALA A 70 7.04 5.21 -9.52
N ALA A 71 7.57 6.43 -9.31
CA ALA A 71 8.82 6.64 -8.57
C ALA A 71 8.71 6.19 -7.11
N ARG A 72 7.67 6.63 -6.38
CA ARG A 72 7.43 6.23 -4.99
C ARG A 72 7.22 4.72 -4.85
N THR A 73 6.47 4.13 -5.78
CA THR A 73 6.24 2.68 -5.84
C THR A 73 7.56 1.93 -6.05
N GLY A 74 8.44 2.42 -6.93
CA GLY A 74 9.76 1.85 -7.16
C GLY A 74 10.69 1.92 -5.95
N GLU A 75 10.71 3.05 -5.24
CA GLU A 75 11.51 3.22 -4.01
C GLU A 75 11.05 2.30 -2.87
N SER A 76 9.73 2.24 -2.66
CA SER A 76 9.12 1.33 -1.68
C SER A 76 9.40 -0.12 -2.04
N PHE A 77 9.29 -0.49 -3.32
CA PHE A 77 9.63 -1.83 -3.78
C PHE A 77 11.10 -2.18 -3.51
N GLY A 78 12.06 -1.31 -3.86
CA GLY A 78 13.48 -1.56 -3.62
C GLY A 78 13.78 -1.82 -2.14
N THR A 79 13.20 -1.01 -1.25
CA THR A 79 13.34 -1.16 0.20
C THR A 79 12.76 -2.49 0.70
N ASN A 80 11.52 -2.79 0.32
CA ASN A 80 10.83 -4.00 0.75
C ASN A 80 11.47 -5.27 0.17
N PHE A 81 11.87 -5.23 -1.11
CA PHE A 81 12.54 -6.34 -1.78
C PHE A 81 13.89 -6.64 -1.11
N ALA A 82 14.71 -5.63 -0.82
CA ALA A 82 15.98 -5.81 -0.14
C ALA A 82 15.79 -6.47 1.24
N ALA A 83 14.83 -5.98 2.03
CA ALA A 83 14.50 -6.55 3.33
C ALA A 83 14.03 -8.01 3.23
N ASP A 84 13.11 -8.29 2.30
CA ASP A 84 12.55 -9.64 2.11
C ASP A 84 13.58 -10.62 1.58
N TYR A 85 14.46 -10.17 0.69
CA TYR A 85 15.50 -10.98 0.11
C TYR A 85 16.55 -11.38 1.15
N GLN A 86 16.91 -10.48 2.07
CA GLN A 86 17.78 -10.82 3.22
C GLN A 86 17.15 -11.91 4.11
N VAL A 87 15.85 -11.81 4.39
CA VAL A 87 15.11 -12.85 5.12
C VAL A 87 15.15 -14.18 4.36
N TYR A 88 14.96 -14.17 3.04
CA TYR A 88 15.05 -15.38 2.20
C TYR A 88 16.45 -16.01 2.21
N LEU A 89 17.52 -15.22 2.18
CA LEU A 89 18.88 -15.71 2.29
C LEU A 89 19.14 -16.38 3.66
N GLY A 90 18.68 -15.74 4.74
CA GLY A 90 18.82 -16.26 6.10
C GLY A 90 17.96 -17.49 6.41
N ALA A 91 16.80 -17.62 5.76
CA ALA A 91 15.85 -18.71 6.01
C ALA A 91 16.39 -20.10 5.63
N LYS A 92 17.44 -20.19 4.79
CA LYS A 92 18.09 -21.47 4.47
C LYS A 92 18.60 -22.20 5.72
N ALA A 93 19.11 -21.46 6.71
CA ALA A 93 19.63 -22.03 7.95
C ALA A 93 18.52 -22.48 8.92
N GLN A 94 17.27 -22.09 8.67
CA GLN A 94 16.11 -22.35 9.54
C GLN A 94 15.23 -23.53 9.07
N GLY A 95 15.55 -24.13 7.92
CA GLY A 95 14.85 -25.29 7.39
C GLY A 95 13.92 -24.99 6.20
N ALA A 96 13.32 -26.06 5.66
CA ALA A 96 12.56 -25.99 4.40
C ALA A 96 11.30 -25.10 4.49
N GLU A 97 10.58 -25.16 5.60
CA GLU A 97 9.36 -24.38 5.80
C GLU A 97 9.66 -22.88 5.88
N ALA A 98 10.68 -22.49 6.67
CA ALA A 98 11.13 -21.11 6.75
C ALA A 98 11.55 -20.57 5.37
N LYS A 99 12.30 -21.37 4.60
CA LYS A 99 12.68 -21.02 3.23
C LYS A 99 11.46 -20.86 2.31
N ALA A 100 10.45 -21.71 2.44
CA ALA A 100 9.22 -21.62 1.65
C ALA A 100 8.44 -20.33 1.96
N ARG A 101 8.23 -20.02 3.24
CA ARG A 101 7.57 -18.78 3.69
C ARG A 101 8.33 -17.54 3.24
N ALA A 102 9.65 -17.53 3.36
CA ALA A 102 10.47 -16.41 2.91
C ALA A 102 10.45 -16.25 1.38
N LYS A 103 10.47 -17.36 0.64
CA LYS A 103 10.29 -17.36 -0.82
C LYS A 103 8.93 -16.76 -1.21
N GLU A 104 7.86 -17.14 -0.53
CA GLU A 104 6.52 -16.59 -0.77
C GLU A 104 6.49 -15.08 -0.53
N LYS A 105 7.12 -14.60 0.56
CA LYS A 105 7.20 -13.18 0.89
C LYS A 105 7.87 -12.37 -0.22
N VAL A 106 9.08 -12.77 -0.65
CA VAL A 106 9.79 -12.12 -1.76
C VAL A 106 8.96 -12.17 -3.05
N THR A 107 8.32 -13.32 -3.32
CA THR A 107 7.45 -13.48 -4.50
C THR A 107 6.31 -12.47 -4.49
N ARG A 108 5.62 -12.32 -3.35
CA ARG A 108 4.51 -11.37 -3.18
C ARG A 108 4.97 -9.93 -3.40
N THR A 109 6.16 -9.57 -2.92
CA THR A 109 6.74 -8.23 -3.11
C THR A 109 7.03 -7.95 -4.59
N VAL A 110 7.58 -8.92 -5.33
CA VAL A 110 7.81 -8.81 -6.78
C VAL A 110 6.48 -8.73 -7.55
N ASP A 111 5.51 -9.58 -7.21
CA ASP A 111 4.19 -9.58 -7.84
C ASP A 111 3.45 -8.26 -7.62
N GLY A 112 3.43 -7.77 -6.38
CA GLY A 112 2.78 -6.51 -6.03
C GLY A 112 3.35 -5.32 -6.80
N TYR A 113 4.69 -5.29 -6.96
CA TYR A 113 5.33 -4.24 -7.75
C TYR A 113 5.00 -4.34 -9.25
N SER A 114 5.07 -5.55 -9.81
CA SER A 114 4.70 -5.78 -11.20
C SER A 114 3.26 -5.35 -11.49
N PHE A 115 2.31 -5.75 -10.64
CA PHE A 115 0.91 -5.37 -10.79
C PHE A 115 0.71 -3.86 -10.70
N ALA A 116 1.36 -3.19 -9.75
CA ALA A 116 1.29 -1.73 -9.65
C ALA A 116 1.78 -1.04 -10.93
N LEU A 117 2.89 -1.51 -11.53
CA LEU A 117 3.41 -0.98 -12.80
C LEU A 117 2.45 -1.21 -13.96
N LEU A 118 1.91 -2.43 -14.07
CA LEU A 118 0.94 -2.77 -15.12
C LEU A 118 -0.36 -1.97 -14.96
N ASP A 119 -0.81 -1.72 -13.74
CA ASP A 119 -2.01 -0.94 -13.47
C ASP A 119 -1.82 0.53 -13.86
N MET A 120 -0.71 1.14 -13.42
CA MET A 120 -0.34 2.49 -13.86
C MET A 120 -0.19 2.59 -15.39
N SER A 121 0.25 1.52 -16.06
CA SER A 121 0.34 1.50 -17.54
C SER A 121 -1.03 1.54 -18.21
N LYS A 122 -2.07 0.98 -17.58
CA LYS A 122 -3.45 1.03 -18.08
C LYS A 122 -4.07 2.40 -17.86
N LEU A 123 -3.73 3.03 -16.74
CA LEU A 123 -4.24 4.35 -16.36
C LEU A 123 -3.67 5.46 -17.23
N THR A 124 -2.39 5.42 -17.62
CA THR A 124 -1.80 6.55 -18.37
C THR A 124 -2.28 6.63 -19.83
N SER A 125 -2.51 7.85 -20.31
CA SER A 125 -2.78 8.15 -21.72
C SER A 125 -1.50 8.42 -22.52
N ASP A 126 -0.35 8.68 -21.87
CA ASP A 126 0.92 8.92 -22.57
C ASP A 126 1.49 7.61 -23.15
N PRO A 127 1.70 7.51 -24.48
CA PRO A 127 2.14 6.27 -25.11
C PRO A 127 3.55 5.81 -24.67
N SER A 128 4.45 6.75 -24.41
CA SER A 128 5.83 6.46 -24.01
C SER A 128 5.88 5.92 -22.59
N LEU A 129 5.15 6.56 -21.67
CA LEU A 129 5.01 6.14 -20.28
C LEU A 129 4.25 4.81 -20.18
N LYS A 130 3.16 4.63 -20.95
CA LYS A 130 2.44 3.36 -21.04
C LYS A 130 3.37 2.22 -21.41
N LYS A 131 4.17 2.40 -22.48
CA LYS A 131 5.12 1.39 -22.94
C LYS A 131 6.22 1.12 -21.91
N ALA A 132 6.74 2.16 -21.27
CA ALA A 132 7.75 2.02 -20.24
C ALA A 132 7.23 1.22 -19.03
N LEU A 133 6.08 1.63 -18.47
CA LEU A 133 5.46 0.96 -17.32
C LEU A 133 5.10 -0.50 -17.63
N ALA A 134 4.51 -0.76 -18.80
CA ALA A 134 4.18 -2.12 -19.23
C ALA A 134 5.45 -2.99 -19.39
N ALA A 135 6.50 -2.46 -20.01
CA ALA A 135 7.76 -3.17 -20.17
C ALA A 135 8.44 -3.44 -18.82
N MET A 136 8.39 -2.49 -17.88
CA MET A 136 8.92 -2.69 -16.53
C MET A 136 8.14 -3.76 -15.77
N GLY A 137 6.80 -3.71 -15.78
CA GLY A 137 5.95 -4.73 -15.15
C GLY A 137 6.23 -6.13 -15.73
N ALA A 138 6.37 -6.23 -17.05
CA ALA A 138 6.74 -7.49 -17.71
C ALA A 138 8.14 -7.98 -17.30
N GLN A 139 9.13 -7.08 -17.22
CA GLN A 139 10.48 -7.42 -16.78
C GLN A 139 10.50 -7.90 -15.32
N VAL A 140 9.81 -7.21 -14.41
CA VAL A 140 9.70 -7.60 -13.00
C VAL A 140 9.01 -8.96 -12.87
N THR A 141 7.93 -9.19 -13.63
CA THR A 141 7.25 -10.50 -13.68
C THR A 141 8.19 -11.61 -14.14
N ALA A 142 9.01 -11.36 -15.16
CA ALA A 142 9.93 -12.35 -15.71
C ALA A 142 11.05 -12.74 -14.73
N LEU A 143 11.32 -11.91 -13.71
CA LEU A 143 12.31 -12.17 -12.67
C LEU A 143 11.74 -12.97 -11.49
N LYS A 144 10.43 -13.28 -11.51
CA LYS A 144 9.76 -14.07 -10.50
C LYS A 144 10.44 -15.45 -10.36
N GLY A 145 10.89 -15.75 -9.15
CA GLY A 145 11.55 -17.02 -8.83
C GLY A 145 13.06 -17.03 -9.04
N ASP A 146 13.62 -16.01 -9.71
CA ASP A 146 15.07 -15.80 -9.83
C ASP A 146 15.47 -14.45 -9.24
N PHE A 147 15.26 -14.32 -7.93
CA PHE A 147 15.45 -13.07 -7.19
C PHE A 147 16.89 -12.56 -7.22
N ALA A 148 17.87 -13.45 -7.47
CA ALA A 148 19.27 -13.07 -7.59
C ALA A 148 19.54 -12.18 -8.82
N LYS A 149 18.64 -12.20 -9.82
CA LYS A 149 18.72 -11.33 -11.00
C LYS A 149 18.07 -9.95 -10.79
N ILE A 150 17.41 -9.73 -9.65
CA ILE A 150 16.90 -8.42 -9.25
C ILE A 150 18.00 -7.76 -8.42
N ASP A 151 19.03 -7.27 -9.11
CA ASP A 151 20.12 -6.50 -8.49
C ASP A 151 19.90 -4.99 -8.65
N ASP A 152 20.68 -4.20 -7.91
CA ASP A 152 20.61 -2.74 -7.94
C ASP A 152 20.82 -2.19 -9.35
N LYS A 153 21.63 -2.86 -10.18
CA LYS A 153 21.87 -2.46 -11.57
C LYS A 153 20.61 -2.64 -12.41
N ARG A 154 19.90 -3.74 -12.25
CA ARG A 154 18.65 -4.02 -12.97
C ARG A 154 17.55 -3.08 -12.52
N LEU A 155 17.45 -2.79 -11.23
CA LEU A 155 16.53 -1.80 -10.69
C LEU A 155 16.87 -0.39 -11.19
N ALA A 156 18.15 -0.02 -11.26
CA ALA A 156 18.61 1.25 -11.80
C ALA A 156 18.33 1.38 -13.32
N GLU A 157 18.47 0.29 -14.09
CA GLU A 157 18.12 0.28 -15.51
C GLU A 157 16.62 0.49 -15.72
N ILE A 158 15.80 -0.21 -14.92
CA ILE A 158 14.34 -0.11 -14.91
C ILE A 158 13.90 1.31 -14.51
N SER A 159 14.46 1.86 -13.43
CA SER A 159 14.13 3.21 -12.95
C SER A 159 14.64 4.31 -13.90
N GLY A 160 15.78 4.11 -14.56
CA GLY A 160 16.30 5.03 -15.58
C GLY A 160 15.41 5.10 -16.83
N LYS A 161 14.83 3.96 -17.26
CA LYS A 161 13.84 3.94 -18.34
C LYS A 161 12.57 4.69 -17.95
N LEU A 162 12.10 4.51 -16.72
CA LEU A 162 10.96 5.27 -16.19
C LEU A 162 11.26 6.77 -16.12
N ALA A 163 12.42 7.16 -15.58
CA ALA A 163 12.83 8.55 -15.46
C ALA A 163 12.82 9.26 -16.82
N LYS A 164 13.40 8.63 -17.84
CA LYS A 164 13.37 9.13 -19.22
C LYS A 164 11.95 9.27 -19.77
N ALA A 165 11.10 8.25 -19.57
CA ALA A 165 9.70 8.32 -19.99
C ALA A 165 8.90 9.41 -19.25
N CYS A 166 9.33 9.75 -18.04
CA CYS A 166 8.79 10.83 -17.22
C CYS A 166 9.44 12.21 -17.48
N GLY A 167 10.27 12.34 -18.52
CA GLY A 167 10.93 13.60 -18.88
C GLY A 167 12.03 14.04 -17.90
N LYS A 168 12.46 13.18 -16.97
CA LYS A 168 13.61 13.42 -16.11
C LYS A 168 14.88 12.96 -16.83
N SER A 169 15.77 13.90 -17.10
CA SER A 169 17.09 13.68 -17.71
C SER A 169 18.18 13.71 -16.64
#